data_AF-A0A527VLR7-F1
#
_entry.id   AF-A0A527VLR7-F1
#
_cell.length_a   1.000
_cell.length_b   1.000
_cell.length_c   1.000
_cell.angle_alpha   90.00
_cell.angle_beta   90.00
_cell.angle_gamma   90.00
#
_symmetry.space_group_name_H-M   'P 1'
#
loop_
_entity.id
_entity.type
_entity.pdbx_description
1 polymer ?
#
loop_
_entity_poly.entity_id
_entity_poly.type
_entity_poly.pdbx_seq_one_letter_code
_entity_poly.pdbx_strand_id
1 'polypeptide(L)' 'LIRDKRLETLYLLPASQTRDKDALTEEGVAEVIARLRSVFDYVFCDSPAGIERGAQLAMRFADEAVIVTNPEV' A
#
# COMPACT_ATOMS: atom_id res chain seq x y z
N LEU A 1 -10.88 -7.74 1.11
CA LEU A 1 -10.95 -6.62 0.15
C LEU A 1 -12.37 -6.11 0.09
N ILE A 2 -12.55 -4.80 0.04
CA ILE A 2 -13.87 -4.14 -0.09
C ILE A 2 -13.97 -3.63 -1.52
N ARG A 3 -14.95 -4.09 -2.29
CA ARG A 3 -15.18 -3.63 -3.68
C ARG A 3 -15.81 -2.24 -3.67
N ASP A 4 -15.34 -1.35 -4.53
CA ASP A 4 -15.98 -0.05 -4.74
C ASP A 4 -17.36 -0.21 -5.40
N LYS A 5 -18.33 0.61 -5.01
CA LYS A 5 -19.72 0.49 -5.51
C LYS A 5 -19.92 1.05 -6.92
N ARG A 6 -19.04 1.95 -7.34
CA ARG A 6 -19.12 2.69 -8.62
C ARG A 6 -18.21 2.08 -9.67
N LEU A 7 -17.12 1.45 -9.24
CA LEU A 7 -16.09 0.87 -10.10
C LEU A 7 -15.97 -0.64 -9.85
N GLU A 8 -16.29 -1.43 -10.86
CA GLU A 8 -16.34 -2.89 -10.73
C GLU A 8 -14.98 -3.55 -10.51
N THR A 9 -13.93 -2.91 -11.01
CA THR A 9 -12.54 -3.38 -11.00
C THR A 9 -11.73 -2.80 -9.85
N LEU A 10 -12.32 -1.93 -9.01
CA LEU A 10 -11.61 -1.28 -7.90
C LEU A 10 -11.94 -1.95 -6.57
N TYR A 11 -10.89 -2.30 -5.83
CA TYR A 11 -10.96 -2.92 -4.53
C TYR A 11 -10.04 -2.19 -3.54
N LEU A 12 -10.47 -2.09 -2.29
CA LEU A 12 -9.71 -1.48 -1.20
C LEU A 12 -9.33 -2.52 -0.15
N LEU A 13 -8.07 -2.48 0.29
CA LEU A 13 -7.59 -3.18 1.47
C LEU A 13 -7.46 -2.14 2.60
N PRO A 14 -8.36 -2.12 3.59
CA PRO A 14 -8.31 -1.11 4.65
C PRO A 14 -7.09 -1.34 5.56
N ALA A 15 -6.43 -0.25 5.95
CA ALA A 15 -5.40 -0.29 6.96
C ALA A 15 -5.97 -0.70 8.33
N SER A 16 -5.15 -1.35 9.15
CA SER A 16 -5.50 -1.66 10.53
C SER A 16 -5.67 -0.36 11.33
N GLN A 17 -6.69 -0.29 12.18
CA GLN A 17 -6.87 0.82 13.13
C GLN A 17 -5.99 0.68 14.39
N THR A 18 -5.20 -0.39 14.47
CA THR A 18 -4.36 -0.67 15.64
C THR A 18 -3.15 0.27 15.66
N ARG A 19 -2.80 0.77 16.84
CA ARG A 19 -1.63 1.67 17.03
C ARG A 19 -0.29 0.91 17.08
N ASP A 20 -0.35 -0.42 17.01
CA ASP A 20 0.80 -1.29 17.06
C ASP A 20 1.57 -1.20 15.73
N LYS A 21 2.75 -0.61 15.79
CA LYS A 21 3.64 -0.42 14.64
C LYS A 21 4.33 -1.72 14.22
N ASP A 22 4.30 -2.74 15.07
CA ASP A 22 4.90 -4.06 14.81
C ASP A 22 3.89 -5.04 14.20
N ALA A 23 2.61 -4.65 14.10
CA ALA A 23 1.59 -5.44 13.40
C ALA A 23 1.89 -5.63 11.89
N LEU A 24 2.75 -4.78 11.32
CA LEU A 24 3.22 -4.87 9.94
C LEU A 24 4.65 -5.43 9.92
N THR A 25 4.74 -6.73 9.62
CA THR A 25 6.01 -7.41 9.33
C THR A 25 6.34 -7.31 7.85
N GLU A 26 7.63 -7.33 7.53
CA GLU A 26 8.10 -7.28 6.14
C GLU A 26 7.60 -8.49 5.34
N GLU A 27 7.66 -9.67 5.95
CA GLU A 27 7.22 -10.93 5.34
C GLU A 27 5.71 -10.95 5.11
N GLY A 28 4.93 -10.43 6.05
CA GLY A 28 3.48 -10.35 5.92
C GLY A 28 3.06 -9.41 4.79
N VAL A 29 3.73 -8.25 4.68
CA VAL A 29 3.49 -7.31 3.58
C VAL A 29 3.89 -7.94 2.23
N ALA A 30 5.03 -8.62 2.17
CA ALA A 30 5.48 -9.31 0.96
C ALA A 30 4.46 -10.35 0.48
N GLU A 31 3.95 -11.19 1.39
CA GLU A 31 2.95 -12.21 1.07
C GLU A 31 1.66 -11.58 0.54
N VAL A 32 1.16 -10.54 1.21
CA VAL A 32 -0.06 -9.84 0.80
C VAL A 32 0.11 -9.25 -0.60
N ILE A 33 1.22 -8.54 -0.87
CA ILE A 33 1.48 -7.94 -2.18
C ILE A 33 1.62 -9.01 -3.26
N ALA A 34 2.32 -10.11 -3.00
CA ALA A 34 2.46 -11.22 -3.95
C ALA A 34 1.10 -11.85 -4.31
N ARG A 35 0.21 -12.00 -3.33
CA ARG A 35 -1.16 -12.51 -3.56
C ARG A 35 -2.04 -11.52 -4.32
N LEU A 36 -1.86 -10.21 -4.12
CA LEU A 36 -2.60 -9.20 -4.87
C LEU A 36 -2.12 -9.11 -6.32
N ARG A 37 -0.80 -9.19 -6.56
CA ARG A 37 -0.20 -9.19 -7.90
C ARG A 37 -0.68 -10.34 -8.79
N SER A 38 -1.10 -11.48 -8.22
CA SER A 38 -1.60 -12.61 -9.02
C SER A 38 -3.04 -12.46 -9.50
N VAL A 39 -3.79 -11.48 -8.99
CA VAL A 39 -5.22 -11.31 -9.27
C VAL A 39 -5.60 -9.89 -9.74
N PHE A 40 -4.69 -8.92 -9.67
CA PHE A 40 -4.88 -7.55 -10.13
C PHE A 40 -3.80 -7.15 -11.12
N ASP A 41 -4.19 -6.41 -12.16
CA ASP A 41 -3.24 -5.81 -13.11
C ASP A 41 -2.39 -4.72 -12.44
N TYR A 42 -2.98 -4.00 -11.47
CA TYR A 42 -2.33 -2.92 -10.73
C TYR A 42 -2.62 -3.02 -9.23
N VAL A 43 -1.59 -2.78 -8.41
CA VAL A 43 -1.70 -2.68 -6.95
C VAL A 43 -1.13 -1.33 -6.53
N PHE A 44 -1.99 -0.46 -6.00
CA PHE A 44 -1.57 0.85 -5.48
C PHE A 44 -1.28 0.75 -3.98
N CYS A 45 -0.05 1.09 -3.60
CA CYS A 45 0.36 1.20 -2.20
C CYS A 45 0.28 2.67 -1.77
N ASP A 46 -0.71 3.00 -0.93
CA ASP A 46 -0.83 4.33 -0.31
C ASP A 46 0.23 4.46 0.79
N SER A 47 1.35 5.11 0.48
CA SER A 47 2.44 5.31 1.43
C SER A 47 2.08 6.42 2.41
N PRO A 48 2.30 6.24 3.72
CA PRO A 48 2.25 7.36 4.65
C PRO A 48 3.37 8.37 4.33
N ALA A 49 3.18 9.61 4.79
CA ALA A 49 4.23 10.62 4.76
C ALA A 49 5.42 10.20 5.66
N GLY A 50 6.57 10.84 5.42
CA GLY A 50 7.80 10.58 6.17
C GLY A 50 8.65 9.46 5.56
N ILE A 51 9.69 9.06 6.30
CA ILE A 51 10.69 8.05 5.87
C ILE A 51 10.84 6.91 6.88
N GLU A 52 9.92 6.83 7.84
CA GLU A 52 9.91 5.81 8.88
C GLU A 52 9.46 4.45 8.32
N ARG A 53 9.43 3.45 9.20
CA ARG A 53 9.12 2.05 8.87
C ARG A 53 7.86 1.87 8.02
N GLY A 54 6.80 2.65 8.25
CA GLY A 54 5.56 2.56 7.46
C GLY A 54 5.77 2.92 5.99
N ALA A 55 6.46 4.03 5.73
CA ALA A 55 6.79 4.47 4.37
C ALA A 55 7.76 3.48 3.70
N GLN A 56 8.75 3.00 4.44
CA GLN A 56 9.69 2.00 3.93
C GLN A 56 8.99 0.71 3.52
N LEU A 57 8.09 0.17 4.35
CA LEU A 57 7.35 -1.05 4.04
C LEU A 57 6.42 -0.88 2.83
N ALA A 58 5.79 0.28 2.68
CA ALA A 58 4.93 0.59 1.54
C ALA A 58 5.71 0.65 0.21
N MET A 59 6.91 1.25 0.23
CA MET A 59 7.74 1.41 -0.97
C MET A 59 8.57 0.16 -1.32
N ARG A 60 8.92 -0.67 -0.34
CA ARG A 60 9.91 -1.76 -0.47
C ARG A 60 9.58 -2.77 -1.57
N PHE A 61 8.30 -3.03 -1.81
CA PHE A 61 7.83 -4.02 -2.77
C PHE A 61 7.15 -3.38 -3.99
N ALA A 62 7.30 -2.07 -4.18
CA ALA A 62 6.78 -1.37 -5.34
C ALA A 62 7.72 -1.58 -6.55
N ASP A 63 7.14 -1.80 -7.72
CA ASP A 63 7.92 -1.84 -8.99
C ASP A 63 8.23 -0.42 -9.48
N GLU A 64 7.30 0.50 -9.27
CA GLU A 64 7.38 1.90 -9.67
C GLU A 64 6.92 2.81 -8.53
N ALA A 65 7.40 4.06 -8.52
CA ALA A 65 7.03 5.06 -7.53
C ALA A 65 6.52 6.34 -8.20
N VAL A 66 5.35 6.80 -7.78
CA VAL A 66 4.81 8.12 -8.15
C VAL A 66 5.20 9.12 -7.07
N ILE A 67 6.15 10.00 -7.39
CA ILE A 67 6.58 11.06 -6.45
C ILE A 67 5.61 12.23 -6.55
N VAL A 68 4.83 12.42 -5.48
CA VAL A 68 3.93 13.57 -5.33
C VAL A 68 4.68 14.70 -4.65
N THR A 69 4.83 15.82 -5.33
CA THR A 69 5.49 17.02 -4.82
C THR A 69 4.59 18.23 -4.99
N ASN A 70 4.51 19.06 -3.96
CA ASN A 70 3.93 20.39 -4.07
C ASN A 70 5.02 21.34 -4.58
N PRO A 71 4.71 22.23 -5.53
CA PRO A 71 5.67 23.23 -6.00
C PRO A 71 5.79 24.37 -5.00
N GLU A 72 6.36 24.10 -3.82
CA GLU A 72 6.71 25.12 -2.84
C GLU A 72 8.09 25.70 -3.18
N VAL A 73 8.23 27.03 -3.04
CA VAL A 73 9.45 27.80 -3.34
C VAL A 73 10.26 27.99 -2.07
#